data_AF-A0A059KGL4-F1
#
_entry.id   AF-A0A059KGL4-F1
#
_cell.length_a   1.000
_cell.length_b   1.000
_cell.length_c   1.000
_cell.angle_alpha   90.00
_cell.angle_beta   90.00
_cell.angle_gamma   90.00
#
_symmetry.space_group_name_H-M   'P 1'
#
loop_
_entity.id
_entity.type
_entity.pdbx_description
1 polymer ?
#
loop_
_entity_poly.entity_id
_entity_poly.type
_entity_poly.pdbx_seq_one_letter_code
_entity_poly.pdbx_strand_id
1 'polypeptide(L)'
;MFKALQKLQKMFGSRPEDEPDSRLLDGWAHSRGHQLKRVRRGEGRVIEFDCDDRRGRMEWGPSHRAYIKGRELRIRIDAGLPGQMEMMLMSRRLAQQLGGEAYQTLTSAHQTGIDADLPEEVRWLSMLEKVPVPSSAAGYVLMSSSPVHARRWLDGDLLSRVSRASNLWLGDTAPLVLMTLRGCIHLRTEAGALEESMLDGARALAQSALLSARQALLRPVDEPDAPPPAPLRPGLSSAAGGRRIGAMGPPSGFENPSVLELPMDSDMMAMSMPAPTQPPPTPRR
;
A
#
# COMPACT_ATOMS: atom_id res chain seq x y z
N MET A 1 -8.44 47.45 -17.39
CA MET A 1 -9.24 47.39 -16.15
C MET A 1 -9.12 46.05 -15.39
N PHE A 2 -8.77 44.93 -16.04
CA PHE A 2 -8.66 43.59 -15.40
C PHE A 2 -7.39 43.32 -14.55
N LYS A 3 -6.34 44.16 -14.62
CA LYS A 3 -5.09 43.95 -13.87
C LYS A 3 -5.10 44.48 -12.42
N ALA A 4 -6.09 45.28 -12.04
CA ALA A 4 -6.21 45.84 -10.68
C ALA A 4 -6.87 44.87 -9.69
N LEU A 5 -7.83 44.04 -10.14
CA LEU A 5 -8.53 43.07 -9.28
C LEU A 5 -7.65 41.88 -8.84
N GLN A 6 -6.69 41.45 -9.65
CA GLN A 6 -5.74 40.39 -9.25
C GLN A 6 -4.72 40.86 -8.20
N LYS A 7 -4.43 42.17 -8.13
CA LYS A 7 -3.58 42.73 -7.07
C LYS A 7 -4.34 42.92 -5.76
N LEU A 8 -5.65 43.18 -5.80
CA LEU A 8 -6.47 43.20 -4.59
C LEU A 8 -6.70 41.80 -4.00
N GLN A 9 -6.90 40.76 -4.83
CA GLN A 9 -6.94 39.37 -4.32
C GLN A 9 -5.60 38.91 -3.70
N LYS A 10 -4.47 39.47 -4.15
CA LYS A 10 -3.15 39.23 -3.53
C LYS A 10 -2.89 40.01 -2.24
N MET A 11 -3.72 40.99 -1.91
CA MET A 11 -3.66 41.71 -0.62
C MET A 11 -4.70 41.21 0.39
N PHE A 12 -5.65 40.37 -0.04
CA PHE A 12 -6.52 39.55 0.83
C PHE A 12 -6.00 38.12 1.00
N GLY A 13 -4.73 37.87 0.68
CA GLY A 13 -4.05 36.66 1.15
C GLY A 13 -4.02 36.74 2.66
N SER A 14 -4.97 36.04 3.30
CA SER A 14 -5.09 35.92 4.74
C SER A 14 -3.69 35.77 5.32
N ARG A 15 -3.30 36.75 6.13
CA ARG A 15 -2.22 36.62 7.11
C ARG A 15 -2.41 35.22 7.72
N PRO A 16 -1.44 34.28 7.63
CA PRO A 16 -1.68 32.95 8.16
C PRO A 16 -1.89 33.14 9.65
N GLU A 17 -3.14 33.05 10.08
CA GLU A 17 -3.57 33.31 11.43
C GLU A 17 -2.78 32.39 12.37
N ASP A 18 -2.62 32.85 13.60
CA ASP A 18 -2.15 32.06 14.74
C ASP A 18 -3.16 30.95 15.06
N GLU A 19 -3.42 30.07 14.10
CA GLU A 19 -4.30 28.92 14.21
C GLU A 19 -3.78 28.04 15.35
N PRO A 20 -4.66 27.62 16.29
CA PRO A 20 -4.25 26.88 17.48
C PRO A 20 -3.40 25.66 17.14
N ASP A 21 -3.74 24.95 16.05
CA ASP A 21 -2.99 23.79 15.57
C ASP A 21 -1.57 24.13 15.11
N SER A 22 -1.39 25.26 14.43
CA SER A 22 -0.05 25.73 14.04
C SER A 22 0.81 25.99 15.28
N ARG A 23 0.23 26.61 16.32
CA ARG A 23 0.94 26.89 17.58
C ARG A 23 1.24 25.61 18.36
N LEU A 24 0.32 24.65 18.36
CA LEU A 24 0.52 23.34 18.98
C LEU A 24 1.68 22.61 18.32
N LEU A 25 1.71 22.57 16.99
CA LEU A 25 2.79 21.92 16.26
C LEU A 25 4.15 22.60 16.51
N ASP A 26 4.16 23.93 16.54
CA ASP A 26 5.37 24.72 16.85
C ASP A 26 5.87 24.43 18.29
N GLY A 27 4.96 24.37 19.29
CA GLY A 27 5.29 24.03 20.67
C GLY A 27 5.73 22.58 20.86
N TRP A 28 5.07 21.64 20.19
CA TRP A 28 5.45 20.23 20.14
C TRP A 28 6.84 20.04 19.54
N ALA A 29 7.16 20.77 18.46
CA ALA A 29 8.49 20.75 17.85
C ALA A 29 9.56 21.29 18.81
N HIS A 30 9.27 22.44 19.44
CA HIS A 30 10.21 23.14 20.31
C HIS A 30 10.56 22.30 21.56
N SER A 31 9.55 21.71 22.22
CA SER A 31 9.73 20.85 23.40
C SER A 31 10.61 19.61 23.13
N ARG A 32 10.75 19.20 21.86
CA ARG A 32 11.55 18.04 21.43
C ARG A 32 12.85 18.44 20.70
N GLY A 33 13.18 19.74 20.68
CA GLY A 33 14.41 20.25 20.06
C GLY A 33 14.46 20.10 18.53
N HIS A 34 13.30 20.02 17.86
CA HIS A 34 13.24 19.83 16.40
C HIS A 34 13.38 21.13 15.62
N GLN A 35 13.87 21.03 14.38
CA GLN A 35 13.97 22.18 13.49
C GLN A 35 12.62 22.45 12.84
N LEU A 36 12.04 23.61 13.14
CA LEU A 36 10.80 24.07 12.56
C LEU A 36 11.07 24.87 11.28
N LYS A 37 10.37 24.53 10.19
CA LYS A 37 10.38 25.28 8.94
C LYS A 37 8.95 25.65 8.54
N ARG A 38 8.78 26.85 7.99
CA ARG A 38 7.51 27.22 7.34
C ARG A 38 7.51 26.75 5.89
N VAL A 39 6.34 26.37 5.38
CA VAL A 39 6.16 26.11 3.95
C VAL A 39 6.44 27.41 3.19
N ARG A 40 7.39 27.39 2.25
CA ARG A 40 7.89 28.60 1.56
C ARG A 40 6.80 29.40 0.84
N ARG A 41 5.73 28.74 0.39
CA ARG A 41 4.58 29.34 -0.30
C ARG A 41 3.33 28.49 -0.04
N GLY A 42 2.55 28.83 0.97
CA GLY A 42 1.28 28.16 1.25
C GLY A 42 0.93 28.12 2.73
N GLU A 43 -0.21 27.52 3.03
CA GLU A 43 -0.65 27.21 4.39
C GLU A 43 0.02 25.93 4.89
N GLY A 44 0.25 25.85 6.21
CA GLY A 44 0.81 24.68 6.87
C GLY A 44 2.13 24.93 7.60
N ARG A 45 2.68 23.84 8.14
CA ARG A 45 3.87 23.79 9.00
C ARG A 45 4.68 22.54 8.69
N VAL A 46 5.99 22.65 8.83
CA VAL A 46 6.93 21.56 8.55
C VAL A 46 7.90 21.43 9.71
N ILE A 47 8.10 20.21 10.18
CA ILE A 47 9.10 19.87 11.17
C ILE A 47 10.07 18.88 10.55
N GLU A 48 11.37 19.14 10.72
CA GLU A 48 12.41 18.16 10.45
C GLU A 48 12.89 17.56 11.77
N PHE A 49 13.03 16.24 11.79
CA PHE A 49 13.43 15.48 12.95
C PHE A 49 14.38 14.34 12.56
N ASP A 50 15.15 13.87 13.53
CA ASP A 50 16.00 12.69 13.36
C ASP A 50 15.27 11.41 13.81
N CYS A 51 15.54 10.32 13.09
CA CYS A 51 14.98 9.00 13.35
C CYS A 51 15.99 7.91 12.94
N ASP A 52 16.61 7.24 13.92
CA ASP A 52 17.50 6.09 13.71
C ASP A 52 18.46 6.30 12.53
N ASP A 53 19.37 7.27 12.65
CA ASP A 53 20.32 7.72 11.61
C ASP A 53 19.74 8.42 10.36
N ARG A 54 18.40 8.46 10.21
CA ARG A 54 17.71 9.05 9.06
C ARG A 54 17.06 10.40 9.37
N ARG A 55 16.88 11.20 8.31
CA ARG A 55 16.11 12.45 8.36
C ARG A 55 14.63 12.18 8.08
N GLY A 56 13.79 12.58 9.03
CA GLY A 56 12.35 12.59 8.94
C GLY A 56 11.81 14.00 8.74
N ARG A 57 10.68 14.09 8.05
CA ARG A 57 9.96 15.33 7.79
C ARG A 57 8.49 15.12 8.04
N MET A 58 7.93 15.86 8.98
CA MET A 58 6.51 15.93 9.27
C MET A 58 5.95 17.23 8.69
N GLU A 59 4.82 17.16 7.99
CA GLU A 59 4.10 18.31 7.51
C GLU A 59 2.64 18.25 7.96
N TRP A 60 2.09 19.40 8.29
CA TRP A 60 0.65 19.58 8.48
C TRP A 60 0.18 20.74 7.61
N GLY A 61 -0.90 20.56 6.85
CA GLY A 61 -1.41 21.60 5.95
C GLY A 61 -2.54 21.10 5.04
N PRO A 62 -2.85 21.83 3.95
CA PRO A 62 -3.86 21.40 3.00
C PRO A 62 -3.59 19.99 2.43
N SER A 63 -4.66 19.22 2.29
CA SER A 63 -4.59 17.86 1.74
C SER A 63 -4.10 17.84 0.29
N HIS A 64 -3.25 16.86 -0.02
CA HIS A 64 -2.80 16.54 -1.38
C HIS A 64 -3.58 15.37 -2.01
N ARG A 65 -4.63 14.87 -1.36
CA ARG A 65 -5.52 13.84 -1.91
C ARG A 65 -6.98 14.17 -1.69
N ALA A 66 -7.79 13.90 -2.71
CA ALA A 66 -9.22 14.14 -2.66
C ALA A 66 -9.96 13.36 -1.55
N TYR A 67 -9.42 12.21 -1.11
CA TYR A 67 -10.01 11.37 -0.07
C TYR A 67 -9.71 11.84 1.37
N ILE A 68 -8.71 12.70 1.59
CA ILE A 68 -8.47 13.33 2.90
C ILE A 68 -9.18 14.67 2.91
N LYS A 69 -10.13 14.86 3.84
CA LYS A 69 -10.91 16.09 3.91
C LYS A 69 -10.20 17.11 4.81
N GLY A 70 -10.19 18.37 4.40
CA GLY A 70 -9.57 19.45 5.16
C GLY A 70 -8.04 19.38 5.22
N ARG A 71 -7.51 19.24 6.44
CA ARG A 71 -6.07 19.27 6.76
C ARG A 71 -5.50 17.85 6.81
N GLU A 72 -4.26 17.72 6.40
CA GLU A 72 -3.55 16.47 6.29
C GLU A 72 -2.26 16.52 7.12
N LEU A 73 -2.01 15.46 7.90
CA LEU A 73 -0.72 15.18 8.50
C LEU A 73 0.05 14.20 7.63
N ARG A 74 1.27 14.58 7.24
CA ARG A 74 2.17 13.80 6.40
C ARG A 74 3.48 13.59 7.11
N ILE A 75 4.02 12.38 7.04
CA ILE A 75 5.39 12.09 7.45
C ILE A 75 6.11 11.42 6.30
N ARG A 76 7.32 11.87 6.01
CA ARG A 76 8.26 11.21 5.11
C ARG A 76 9.56 10.98 5.84
N ILE A 77 10.07 9.75 5.82
CA ILE A 77 11.40 9.41 6.34
C ILE A 77 12.18 8.77 5.20
N ASP A 78 13.37 9.27 4.92
CA ASP A 78 14.28 8.59 4.01
C ASP A 78 14.76 7.31 4.69
N ALA A 79 14.37 6.15 4.16
CA ALA A 79 14.63 4.87 4.80
C ALA A 79 15.89 4.19 4.25
N GLY A 80 16.36 4.61 3.07
CA GLY A 80 17.42 3.90 2.35
C GLY A 80 17.03 2.46 1.97
N LEU A 81 15.74 2.20 1.75
CA LEU A 81 15.24 0.89 1.30
C LEU A 81 15.46 0.73 -0.21
N PRO A 82 15.54 -0.50 -0.74
CA PRO A 82 15.50 -0.75 -2.18
C PRO A 82 14.25 -0.12 -2.82
N GLY A 83 14.41 0.49 -3.99
CA GLY A 83 13.32 1.22 -4.66
C GLY A 83 12.11 0.36 -5.02
N GLN A 84 12.32 -0.94 -5.24
CA GLN A 84 11.32 -1.95 -5.57
C GLN A 84 10.58 -2.54 -4.36
N MET A 85 10.98 -2.19 -3.13
CA MET A 85 10.31 -2.64 -1.91
C MET A 85 9.05 -1.82 -1.70
N GLU A 86 7.96 -2.26 -2.33
CA GLU A 86 6.65 -1.63 -2.30
C GLU A 86 5.74 -2.40 -1.33
N MET A 87 5.37 -1.74 -0.24
CA MET A 87 4.45 -2.24 0.78
C MET A 87 3.54 -1.10 1.20
N MET A 88 2.26 -1.39 1.39
CA MET A 88 1.27 -0.40 1.82
C MET A 88 0.29 -1.01 2.80
N LEU A 89 0.19 -0.38 3.96
CA LEU A 89 -0.88 -0.59 4.92
C LEU A 89 -1.87 0.57 4.83
N MET A 90 -3.14 0.26 4.66
CA MET A 90 -4.20 1.25 4.47
C MET A 90 -5.42 0.93 5.34
N SER A 91 -6.11 1.96 5.86
CA SER A 91 -7.44 1.77 6.49
C SER A 91 -8.37 1.02 5.53
N ARG A 92 -9.04 -0.04 6.02
CA ARG A 92 -9.91 -0.89 5.20
C ARG A 92 -11.04 -0.13 4.53
N ARG A 93 -11.65 0.82 5.26
CA ARG A 93 -12.70 1.70 4.72
C ARG A 93 -12.20 2.53 3.53
N LEU A 94 -10.98 3.07 3.64
CA LEU A 94 -10.35 3.80 2.55
C LEU A 94 -10.06 2.87 1.36
N ALA A 95 -9.54 1.67 1.60
CA ALA A 95 -9.29 0.70 0.53
C ALA A 95 -10.58 0.31 -0.22
N GLN A 96 -11.70 0.14 0.49
CA GLN A 96 -13.01 -0.12 -0.11
C GLN A 96 -13.50 1.06 -0.94
N GLN A 97 -13.38 2.29 -0.41
CA GLN A 97 -13.76 3.50 -1.13
C GLN A 97 -12.95 3.66 -2.42
N LEU A 98 -11.61 3.63 -2.32
CA LEU A 98 -10.73 3.81 -3.47
C LEU A 98 -10.84 2.67 -4.48
N GLY A 99 -11.03 1.43 -4.03
CA GLY A 99 -11.28 0.30 -4.92
C GLY A 99 -12.59 0.44 -5.70
N GLY A 100 -13.64 0.95 -5.04
CA GLY A 100 -14.91 1.26 -5.70
C GLY A 100 -14.79 2.39 -6.72
N GLU A 101 -14.14 3.50 -6.36
CA GLU A 101 -13.89 4.62 -7.27
C GLU A 101 -13.06 4.21 -8.49
N ALA A 102 -11.99 3.43 -8.28
CA ALA A 102 -11.14 2.91 -9.35
C ALA A 102 -11.92 2.01 -10.32
N TYR A 103 -12.74 1.09 -9.79
CA TYR A 103 -13.60 0.25 -10.62
C TYR A 103 -14.57 1.08 -11.47
N GLN A 104 -15.18 2.13 -10.89
CA GLN A 104 -16.08 3.01 -11.63
C GLN A 104 -15.36 3.81 -12.71
N THR A 105 -14.18 4.37 -12.42
CA THR A 105 -13.38 5.11 -13.40
C THR A 105 -12.91 4.21 -14.55
N LEU A 106 -12.46 2.98 -14.24
CA LEU A 106 -12.00 2.01 -15.25
C LEU A 106 -13.17 1.45 -16.08
N THR A 107 -14.33 1.20 -15.47
CA THR A 107 -15.52 0.68 -16.19
C THR A 107 -16.21 1.77 -17.01
N SER A 108 -16.17 3.03 -16.57
CA SER A 108 -16.78 4.15 -17.30
C SER A 108 -15.90 4.67 -18.44
N ALA A 109 -14.59 4.42 -18.39
CA ALA A 109 -13.65 4.84 -19.43
C ALA A 109 -13.33 3.70 -20.41
N HIS A 110 -14.15 3.56 -21.45
CA HIS A 110 -13.83 2.79 -22.66
C HIS A 110 -12.69 3.42 -23.51
N GLN A 111 -11.74 4.14 -22.91
CA GLN A 111 -10.67 4.84 -23.64
C GLN A 111 -9.30 4.59 -23.01
N THR A 112 -8.50 3.86 -23.78
CA THR A 112 -7.07 3.59 -23.65
C THR A 112 -6.28 4.86 -23.29
N GLY A 113 -5.75 4.92 -22.06
CA GLY A 113 -4.77 5.96 -21.66
C GLY A 113 -4.77 6.43 -20.21
N ILE A 114 -5.43 5.74 -19.27
CA ILE A 114 -5.66 6.24 -17.89
C ILE A 114 -4.82 5.51 -16.82
N ASP A 115 -3.57 5.15 -17.12
CA ASP A 115 -2.68 4.60 -16.08
C ASP A 115 -1.81 5.66 -15.38
N ALA A 116 -1.58 6.82 -16.00
CA ALA A 116 -0.60 7.80 -15.49
C ALA A 116 -1.15 8.78 -14.43
N ASP A 117 -2.47 8.97 -14.35
CA ASP A 117 -3.08 10.00 -13.48
C ASP A 117 -3.65 9.45 -12.16
N LEU A 118 -3.65 8.13 -11.98
CA LEU A 118 -4.17 7.53 -10.75
C LEU A 118 -3.21 7.75 -9.57
N PRO A 119 -3.70 8.17 -8.40
CA PRO A 119 -2.90 8.20 -7.19
C PRO A 119 -2.26 6.83 -6.92
N GLU A 120 -1.04 6.85 -6.38
CA GLU A 120 -0.24 5.65 -6.10
C GLU A 120 -1.01 4.59 -5.30
N GLU A 121 -1.79 5.03 -4.33
CA GLU A 121 -2.63 4.18 -3.50
C GLU A 121 -3.67 3.39 -4.31
N VAL A 122 -4.26 4.03 -5.32
CA VAL A 122 -5.24 3.41 -6.22
C VAL A 122 -4.57 2.43 -7.15
N ARG A 123 -3.45 2.84 -7.76
CA ARG A 123 -2.64 1.99 -8.63
C ARG A 123 -2.22 0.70 -7.92
N TRP A 124 -1.77 0.81 -6.66
CA TRP A 124 -1.33 -0.35 -5.88
C TRP A 124 -2.45 -1.27 -5.43
N LEU A 125 -3.67 -0.76 -5.21
CA LEU A 125 -4.82 -1.62 -4.94
C LEU A 125 -5.14 -2.55 -6.11
N SER A 126 -4.82 -2.14 -7.34
CA SER A 126 -5.00 -2.94 -8.56
C SER A 126 -3.80 -3.83 -8.90
N MET A 127 -2.58 -3.39 -8.58
CA MET A 127 -1.34 -4.05 -9.04
C MET A 127 -0.67 -4.96 -8.02
N LEU A 128 -0.78 -4.68 -6.72
CA LEU A 128 -0.05 -5.40 -5.69
C LEU A 128 -0.86 -6.56 -5.11
N GLU A 129 -0.17 -7.56 -4.56
CA GLU A 129 -0.84 -8.67 -3.89
C GLU A 129 -1.35 -8.25 -2.51
N LYS A 130 -2.56 -8.70 -2.17
CA LYS A 130 -3.12 -8.53 -0.83
C LYS A 130 -2.52 -9.56 0.13
N VAL A 131 -1.89 -9.08 1.19
CA VAL A 131 -1.25 -9.90 2.21
C VAL A 131 -2.20 -10.04 3.42
N PRO A 132 -2.38 -11.25 3.97
CA PRO A 132 -3.17 -11.44 5.19
C PRO A 132 -2.63 -10.61 6.36
N VAL A 133 -3.52 -9.99 7.13
CA VAL A 133 -3.19 -9.24 8.35
C VAL A 133 -3.71 -9.97 9.59
N PRO A 134 -3.01 -9.88 10.74
CA PRO A 134 -3.52 -10.39 12.01
C PRO A 134 -4.85 -9.74 12.42
N SER A 135 -5.62 -10.41 13.28
CA SER A 135 -6.92 -9.90 13.77
C SER A 135 -6.80 -8.56 14.51
N SER A 136 -5.67 -8.32 15.19
CA SER A 136 -5.37 -7.04 15.85
C SER A 136 -5.20 -5.86 14.86
N ALA A 137 -5.05 -6.14 13.57
CA ALA A 137 -5.00 -5.16 12.49
C ALA A 137 -6.16 -5.34 11.49
N ALA A 138 -7.27 -5.95 11.90
CA ALA A 138 -8.42 -6.21 11.03
C ALA A 138 -9.01 -4.94 10.37
N GLY A 139 -8.85 -3.77 11.01
CA GLY A 139 -9.23 -2.46 10.46
C GLY A 139 -8.40 -2.01 9.24
N TYR A 140 -7.36 -2.76 8.86
CA TYR A 140 -6.43 -2.40 7.79
C TYR A 140 -6.37 -3.45 6.68
N VAL A 141 -5.82 -3.04 5.55
CA VAL A 141 -5.47 -3.88 4.39
C VAL A 141 -3.98 -3.69 4.11
N LEU A 142 -3.26 -4.79 3.94
CA LEU A 142 -1.84 -4.80 3.57
C LEU A 142 -1.69 -5.26 2.12
N MET A 143 -0.99 -4.49 1.31
CA MET A 143 -0.67 -4.75 -0.09
C MET A 143 0.84 -4.75 -0.28
N SER A 144 1.40 -5.63 -1.11
CA SER A 144 2.85 -5.63 -1.36
C SER A 144 3.26 -6.30 -2.66
N SER A 145 4.44 -5.90 -3.18
CA SER A 145 5.19 -6.64 -4.21
C SER A 145 5.89 -7.90 -3.67
N SER A 146 6.01 -8.06 -2.34
CA SER A 146 6.63 -9.21 -1.70
C SER A 146 5.89 -9.59 -0.39
N PRO A 147 5.00 -10.58 -0.42
CA PRO A 147 4.22 -11.00 0.75
C PRO A 147 5.08 -11.38 1.96
N VAL A 148 6.26 -11.98 1.73
CA VAL A 148 7.19 -12.37 2.80
C VAL A 148 7.71 -11.14 3.54
N HIS A 149 8.21 -10.12 2.82
CA HIS A 149 8.69 -8.90 3.45
C HIS A 149 7.55 -8.12 4.12
N ALA A 150 6.36 -8.10 3.53
CA ALA A 150 5.20 -7.42 4.09
C ALA A 150 4.74 -8.02 5.42
N ARG A 151 4.73 -9.37 5.54
CA ARG A 151 4.42 -10.04 6.82
C ARG A 151 5.45 -9.72 7.89
N ARG A 152 6.73 -9.70 7.53
CA ARG A 152 7.82 -9.31 8.45
C ARG A 152 7.76 -7.85 8.83
N TRP A 153 7.34 -6.98 7.91
CA TRP A 153 7.17 -5.56 8.15
C TRP A 153 6.04 -5.31 9.14
N LEU A 154 4.87 -5.94 8.95
CA LEU A 154 3.73 -5.86 9.86
C LEU A 154 3.82 -6.91 10.99
N ASP A 155 4.90 -6.86 11.76
CA ASP A 155 5.13 -7.72 12.93
C ASP A 155 5.62 -6.88 14.13
N GLY A 156 5.62 -7.47 15.32
CA GLY A 156 6.21 -6.90 16.53
C GLY A 156 5.70 -5.50 16.91
N ASP A 157 6.65 -4.55 17.02
CA ASP A 157 6.36 -3.17 17.46
C ASP A 157 5.49 -2.41 16.44
N LEU A 158 5.65 -2.64 15.13
CA LEU A 158 4.84 -1.95 14.13
C LEU A 158 3.37 -2.35 14.25
N LEU A 159 3.11 -3.66 14.35
CA LEU A 159 1.76 -4.18 14.56
C LEU A 159 1.12 -3.59 15.82
N SER A 160 1.88 -3.54 16.92
CA SER A 160 1.43 -2.97 18.19
C SER A 160 1.07 -1.48 18.06
N ARG A 161 1.86 -0.70 17.31
CA ARG A 161 1.60 0.73 17.09
C ARG A 161 0.42 0.98 16.15
N VAL A 162 0.24 0.14 15.13
CA VAL A 162 -0.93 0.18 14.26
C VAL A 162 -2.20 -0.04 15.08
N SER A 163 -2.24 -1.10 15.90
CA SER A 163 -3.38 -1.37 16.80
C SER A 163 -3.59 -0.26 17.84
N ARG A 164 -2.52 0.37 18.33
CA ARG A 164 -2.63 1.51 19.27
C ARG A 164 -3.13 2.78 18.59
N ALA A 165 -2.77 3.02 17.33
CA ALA A 165 -3.14 4.23 16.60
C ALA A 165 -4.66 4.34 16.44
N SER A 166 -5.33 3.27 16.03
CA SER A 166 -6.80 3.23 15.89
C SER A 166 -7.51 3.59 17.19
N ASN A 167 -7.00 3.11 18.33
CA ASN A 167 -7.63 3.28 19.63
C ASN A 167 -7.36 4.63 20.32
N LEU A 168 -6.27 5.32 19.98
CA LEU A 168 -5.83 6.49 20.74
C LEU A 168 -5.94 7.82 20.01
N TRP A 169 -5.67 7.88 18.71
CA TRP A 169 -5.54 9.17 18.02
C TRP A 169 -6.07 9.19 16.59
N LEU A 170 -6.14 8.04 15.92
CA LEU A 170 -6.67 7.95 14.55
C LEU A 170 -8.19 7.79 14.55
N GLY A 171 -8.72 7.03 15.51
CA GLY A 171 -10.11 6.57 15.50
C GLY A 171 -10.37 5.57 14.36
N ASP A 172 -11.65 5.23 14.18
CA ASP A 172 -12.08 4.20 13.22
C ASP A 172 -12.35 4.75 11.81
N THR A 173 -12.54 6.07 11.69
CA THR A 173 -13.02 6.71 10.45
C THR A 173 -11.91 7.41 9.67
N ALA A 174 -10.86 7.88 10.35
CA ALA A 174 -9.82 8.64 9.69
C ALA A 174 -9.02 7.76 8.71
N PRO A 175 -8.74 8.25 7.50
CA PRO A 175 -7.90 7.53 6.55
C PRO A 175 -6.47 7.44 7.09
N LEU A 176 -5.88 6.25 7.03
CA LEU A 176 -4.44 6.05 7.21
C LEU A 176 -3.90 5.38 5.95
N VAL A 177 -2.79 5.92 5.45
CA VAL A 177 -1.91 5.28 4.47
C VAL A 177 -0.50 5.29 5.03
N LEU A 178 0.09 4.11 5.21
CA LEU A 178 1.48 3.92 5.58
C LEU A 178 2.14 3.06 4.49
N MET A 179 3.22 3.55 3.87
CA MET A 179 3.83 2.84 2.75
C MET A 179 5.36 2.98 2.68
N THR A 180 6.00 1.98 2.07
CA THR A 180 7.37 2.05 1.58
C THR A 180 7.35 2.40 0.10
N LEU A 181 7.86 3.56 -0.27
CA LEU A 181 7.81 4.08 -1.64
C LEU A 181 9.13 4.73 -2.01
N ARG A 182 9.77 4.26 -3.08
CA ARG A 182 11.03 4.82 -3.62
C ARG A 182 12.08 5.03 -2.52
N GLY A 183 12.27 4.00 -1.70
CA GLY A 183 13.25 4.02 -0.61
C GLY A 183 12.84 4.82 0.64
N CYS A 184 11.61 5.34 0.72
CA CYS A 184 11.13 6.16 1.83
C CYS A 184 9.93 5.53 2.56
N ILE A 185 9.80 5.82 3.85
CA ILE A 185 8.53 5.65 4.57
C ILE A 185 7.67 6.87 4.32
N HIS A 186 6.40 6.64 4.00
CA HIS A 186 5.37 7.68 3.95
C HIS A 186 4.22 7.31 4.88
N LEU A 187 3.78 8.26 5.70
CA LEU A 187 2.55 8.18 6.47
C LEU A 187 1.67 9.37 6.10
N ARG A 188 0.39 9.12 5.88
CA ARG A 188 -0.60 10.15 5.55
C ARG A 188 -1.90 9.88 6.27
N THR A 189 -2.47 10.92 6.87
CA THR A 189 -3.74 10.84 7.57
C THR A 189 -4.45 12.18 7.64
N GLU A 190 -5.76 12.15 7.85
CA GLU A 190 -6.54 13.35 8.13
C GLU A 190 -6.19 13.89 9.52
N ALA A 191 -6.02 15.21 9.61
CA ALA A 191 -5.67 15.89 10.85
C ALA A 191 -6.33 17.26 10.90
N GLY A 192 -7.66 17.26 10.97
CA GLY A 192 -8.49 18.48 11.01
C GLY A 192 -8.21 19.36 12.22
N ALA A 193 -8.01 18.73 13.38
CA ALA A 193 -7.50 19.36 14.61
C ALA A 193 -6.28 18.57 15.09
N LEU A 194 -5.23 19.25 15.52
CA LEU A 194 -4.03 18.60 16.02
C LEU A 194 -4.12 18.36 17.51
N GLU A 195 -3.63 17.20 17.93
CA GLU A 195 -3.41 16.85 19.33
C GLU A 195 -1.98 16.34 19.51
N GLU A 196 -1.38 16.56 20.69
CA GLU A 196 -0.02 16.07 20.96
C GLU A 196 0.08 14.54 20.86
N SER A 197 -0.97 13.83 21.31
CA SER A 197 -1.10 12.37 21.22
C SER A 197 -1.02 11.88 19.77
N MET A 198 -1.64 12.60 18.84
CA MET A 198 -1.61 12.33 17.40
C MET A 198 -0.22 12.56 16.83
N LEU A 199 0.45 13.67 17.18
CA LEU A 199 1.79 13.97 16.68
C LEU A 199 2.83 12.95 17.15
N ASP A 200 2.79 12.59 18.44
CA ASP A 200 3.64 11.55 19.02
C ASP A 200 3.33 10.18 18.43
N GLY A 201 2.05 9.85 18.32
CA GLY A 201 1.57 8.58 17.76
C GLY A 201 1.96 8.39 16.30
N ALA A 202 1.74 9.41 15.46
CA ALA A 202 2.06 9.38 14.04
C ALA A 202 3.58 9.29 13.83
N ARG A 203 4.38 10.07 14.58
CA ARG A 203 5.84 9.95 14.54
C ARG A 203 6.26 8.54 14.93
N ALA A 204 5.84 8.05 16.09
CA ALA A 204 6.27 6.76 16.59
C ALA A 204 5.87 5.61 15.65
N LEU A 205 4.69 5.70 15.03
CA LEU A 205 4.25 4.77 14.00
C LEU A 205 5.17 4.78 12.77
N ALA A 206 5.50 5.97 12.24
CA ALA A 206 6.43 6.09 11.11
C ALA A 206 7.85 5.61 11.44
N GLN A 207 8.33 5.84 12.66
CA GLN A 207 9.64 5.37 13.13
C GLN A 207 9.66 3.83 13.23
N SER A 208 8.62 3.23 13.80
CA SER A 208 8.50 1.76 13.86
C SER A 208 8.40 1.14 12.47
N ALA A 209 7.71 1.81 11.54
CA ALA A 209 7.64 1.39 10.15
C ALA A 209 9.01 1.39 9.46
N LEU A 210 9.85 2.40 9.74
CA LEU A 210 11.24 2.45 9.27
C LEU A 210 12.05 1.27 9.82
N LEU A 211 12.04 1.11 11.15
CA LEU A 211 12.83 0.08 11.82
C LEU A 211 12.43 -1.31 11.34
N SER A 212 11.13 -1.58 11.29
CA SER A 212 10.60 -2.86 10.83
C SER A 212 10.94 -3.12 9.35
N ALA A 213 10.89 -2.11 8.49
CA ALA A 213 11.24 -2.28 7.07
C ALA A 213 12.73 -2.61 6.89
N ARG A 214 13.62 -1.94 7.64
CA ARG A 214 15.06 -2.26 7.64
C ARG A 214 15.31 -3.69 8.16
N GLN A 215 14.62 -4.10 9.22
CA GLN A 215 14.74 -5.45 9.76
C GLN A 215 14.21 -6.52 8.80
N ALA A 216 13.12 -6.24 8.08
CA ALA A 216 12.55 -7.16 7.10
C ALA A 216 13.55 -7.52 5.98
N LEU A 217 14.43 -6.59 5.61
CA LEU A 217 15.51 -6.80 4.62
C LEU A 217 16.67 -7.64 5.15
N LEU A 218 16.98 -7.53 6.45
CA LEU A 218 18.14 -8.22 7.04
C LEU A 218 17.87 -9.71 7.31
N ARG A 219 16.60 -10.12 7.38
CA ARG A 219 16.25 -11.52 7.56
C ARG A 219 16.37 -12.24 6.22
N PRO A 220 17.18 -13.32 6.10
CA PRO A 220 17.15 -14.17 4.92
C PRO A 220 15.72 -14.56 4.60
N VAL A 221 15.32 -14.45 3.34
CA VAL A 221 14.08 -15.09 2.89
C VAL A 221 14.42 -16.58 2.87
N ASP A 222 14.08 -17.30 3.94
CA ASP A 222 14.06 -18.75 3.86
C ASP A 222 13.06 -19.08 2.76
N GLU A 223 13.54 -19.72 1.69
CA GLU A 223 12.66 -20.35 0.71
C GLU A 223 11.68 -21.26 1.47
N PRO A 224 10.38 -21.24 1.13
CA PRO A 224 9.42 -22.12 1.79
C PRO A 224 9.83 -23.58 1.55
N ASP A 225 10.01 -24.33 2.65
CA ASP A 225 10.24 -25.78 2.74
C ASP A 225 10.56 -26.46 1.41
N ALA A 226 11.83 -26.47 1.02
CA ALA A 226 12.31 -27.57 0.20
C ALA A 226 11.94 -28.86 0.95
N PRO A 227 11.22 -29.81 0.32
CA PRO A 227 10.84 -31.04 0.99
C PRO A 227 12.10 -31.69 1.59
N PRO A 228 12.04 -32.21 2.82
CA PRO A 228 13.21 -32.81 3.45
C PRO A 228 13.82 -33.82 2.48
N PRO A 229 15.17 -33.83 2.30
CA PRO A 229 15.79 -34.78 1.41
C PRO A 229 15.31 -36.18 1.80
N ALA A 230 14.71 -36.88 0.83
CA ALA A 230 14.16 -38.21 1.05
C ALA A 230 15.19 -39.06 1.81
N PRO A 231 14.80 -39.80 2.86
CA PRO A 231 15.76 -40.57 3.64
C PRO A 231 16.54 -41.48 2.69
N LEU A 232 17.86 -41.32 2.68
CA LEU A 232 18.78 -42.20 1.99
C LEU A 232 18.45 -43.63 2.43
N ARG A 233 17.87 -44.41 1.52
CA ARG A 233 17.64 -45.84 1.75
C ARG A 233 18.98 -46.46 2.12
N PRO A 234 19.11 -47.11 3.30
CA PRO A 234 20.30 -47.87 3.61
C PRO A 234 20.49 -48.93 2.51
N GLY A 235 21.67 -48.88 1.87
CA GLY A 235 22.03 -49.83 0.85
C GLY A 235 21.91 -51.26 1.39
N LEU A 236 21.11 -52.07 0.71
CA LEU A 236 21.18 -53.51 0.83
C LEU A 236 22.51 -53.96 0.23
N SER A 237 23.50 -54.12 1.10
CA SER A 237 24.64 -54.97 0.84
C SER A 237 24.16 -56.42 0.92
N SER A 238 24.13 -57.12 -0.21
CA SER A 238 24.20 -58.59 -0.21
C SER A 238 25.11 -59.04 -1.33
N ALA A 239 26.27 -59.55 -0.92
CA ALA A 239 27.23 -60.21 -1.77
C ALA A 239 26.74 -61.60 -2.20
N ALA A 240 27.18 -61.98 -3.41
CA ALA A 240 27.59 -63.31 -3.86
C ALA A 240 26.67 -64.54 -3.66
N GLY A 241 26.29 -65.16 -4.79
CA GLY A 241 25.90 -66.56 -4.85
C GLY A 241 25.34 -66.94 -6.23
N GLY A 242 26.07 -67.73 -7.00
CA GLY A 242 25.85 -67.90 -8.45
C GLY A 242 25.00 -69.10 -8.90
N ARG A 243 25.08 -69.32 -10.23
CA ARG A 243 24.45 -70.33 -11.13
C ARG A 243 22.96 -70.15 -11.41
N ARG A 244 22.38 -70.54 -12.55
CA ARG A 244 22.70 -70.63 -14.00
C ARG A 244 21.50 -71.39 -14.62
N ILE A 245 20.96 -70.89 -15.75
CA ILE A 245 20.31 -71.61 -16.88
C ILE A 245 18.78 -71.85 -16.87
N GLY A 246 18.15 -71.45 -18.00
CA GLY A 246 16.91 -72.00 -18.58
C GLY A 246 15.86 -70.92 -18.89
N ALA A 247 15.95 -70.14 -19.98
CA ALA A 247 15.51 -70.43 -21.36
C ALA A 247 13.99 -70.26 -21.65
N MET A 248 13.72 -69.39 -22.65
CA MET A 248 12.66 -69.46 -23.68
C MET A 248 11.36 -68.63 -23.53
N GLY A 249 11.18 -67.64 -24.43
CA GLY A 249 9.88 -67.23 -25.00
C GLY A 249 9.40 -65.77 -24.81
N PRO A 250 9.30 -64.94 -25.87
CA PRO A 250 8.65 -63.60 -25.90
C PRO A 250 7.31 -63.62 -26.71
N PRO A 251 6.73 -62.48 -27.17
CA PRO A 251 6.19 -61.29 -26.47
C PRO A 251 4.75 -60.93 -26.92
N SER A 252 4.03 -60.03 -26.22
CA SER A 252 2.88 -59.29 -26.82
C SER A 252 2.35 -58.10 -26.00
N GLY A 253 2.02 -57.00 -26.71
CA GLY A 253 1.20 -55.84 -26.32
C GLY A 253 2.00 -54.62 -25.85
N PHE A 254 2.27 -53.57 -26.65
CA PHE A 254 1.36 -52.47 -27.07
C PHE A 254 0.51 -51.97 -25.88
N GLU A 255 0.52 -50.71 -25.43
CA GLU A 255 0.58 -49.42 -26.14
C GLU A 255 1.25 -48.31 -25.28
N ASN A 256 1.75 -47.28 -25.96
CA ASN A 256 2.31 -46.05 -25.42
C ASN A 256 1.35 -44.88 -25.76
N PRO A 257 1.65 -43.61 -25.44
CA PRO A 257 0.93 -42.77 -24.48
C PRO A 257 -0.01 -41.73 -25.13
N SER A 258 -1.05 -41.28 -24.43
CA SER A 258 -1.86 -40.14 -24.89
C SER A 258 -1.30 -38.81 -24.40
N VAL A 259 -1.16 -37.94 -25.40
CA VAL A 259 -0.51 -36.65 -25.47
C VAL A 259 -1.49 -35.52 -25.13
N LEU A 260 -1.06 -34.64 -24.22
CA LEU A 260 -1.03 -33.18 -24.30
C LEU A 260 -1.71 -32.52 -25.53
N GLU A 261 -2.93 -32.01 -25.43
CA GLU A 261 -3.43 -30.93 -26.33
C GLU A 261 -4.47 -30.01 -25.63
N LEU A 262 -4.07 -28.75 -25.45
CA LEU A 262 -4.91 -27.56 -25.69
C LEU A 262 -4.26 -26.89 -26.92
N PRO A 263 -5.01 -26.32 -27.90
CA PRO A 263 -5.59 -24.99 -27.70
C PRO A 263 -6.85 -24.61 -28.51
N MET A 264 -7.52 -23.58 -27.97
CA MET A 264 -8.23 -22.42 -28.56
C MET A 264 -9.25 -22.53 -29.71
N ASP A 265 -10.44 -21.99 -29.37
CA ASP A 265 -11.26 -20.98 -30.06
C ASP A 265 -11.60 -21.10 -31.56
N SER A 266 -12.90 -21.09 -31.84
CA SER A 266 -13.45 -20.25 -32.91
C SER A 266 -14.95 -19.96 -32.68
N ASP A 267 -15.27 -18.66 -32.70
CA ASP A 267 -16.52 -18.05 -33.17
C ASP A 267 -17.80 -18.21 -32.33
N MET A 268 -18.23 -17.13 -31.67
CA MET A 268 -19.02 -16.02 -32.22
C MET A 268 -20.52 -16.33 -32.35
N MET A 269 -21.32 -15.33 -31.97
CA MET A 269 -22.76 -15.13 -32.20
C MET A 269 -23.72 -15.63 -31.11
N ALA A 270 -24.06 -14.76 -30.15
CA ALA A 270 -25.45 -14.39 -29.84
C ALA A 270 -25.50 -13.36 -28.69
N MET A 271 -25.27 -12.08 -28.99
CA MET A 271 -25.72 -10.97 -28.15
C MET A 271 -27.18 -10.66 -28.51
N SER A 272 -28.12 -10.95 -27.60
CA SER A 272 -29.48 -10.40 -27.66
C SER A 272 -29.53 -9.06 -26.93
N MET A 273 -29.82 -8.01 -27.69
CA MET A 273 -30.04 -6.64 -27.24
C MET A 273 -31.40 -6.48 -26.53
N PRO A 274 -31.50 -5.70 -25.43
CA PRO A 274 -32.77 -5.16 -24.95
C PRO A 274 -33.21 -3.90 -25.75
N ALA A 275 -34.53 -3.74 -25.87
CA ALA A 275 -35.23 -2.77 -26.72
C ALA A 275 -35.01 -1.29 -26.32
N PRO A 276 -35.16 -0.33 -27.27
CA PRO A 276 -34.94 1.09 -27.01
C PRO A 276 -36.11 1.75 -26.25
N THR A 277 -35.76 2.45 -25.18
CA THR A 277 -36.63 3.35 -24.40
C THR A 277 -36.97 4.61 -25.20
N GLN A 278 -38.26 4.96 -25.27
CA GLN A 278 -38.76 6.17 -25.93
C GLN A 278 -38.25 7.46 -25.25
N PRO A 279 -37.97 8.53 -26.02
CA PRO A 279 -37.62 9.84 -25.47
C PRO A 279 -38.86 10.64 -24.99
N PRO A 280 -38.71 11.54 -24.00
CA PRO A 280 -39.79 12.30 -23.41
C PRO A 280 -40.30 13.45 -24.32
N PRO A 281 -41.56 13.89 -24.14
CA PRO A 281 -42.17 14.91 -25.00
C PRO A 281 -41.68 16.33 -24.71
N THR A 282 -41.47 17.10 -25.78
CA THR A 282 -41.07 18.51 -25.79
C THR A 282 -42.21 19.42 -25.31
N PRO A 283 -41.93 20.47 -24.50
CA PRO A 283 -42.94 21.42 -24.08
C PRO A 283 -43.40 22.31 -25.24
N ARG A 284 -44.72 22.48 -25.38
CA ARG A 284 -45.32 23.49 -26.26
C ARG A 284 -45.23 24.87 -25.60
N ARG A 285 -45.00 25.87 -26.45
CA ARG A 285 -44.82 27.30 -26.16
C ARG A 285 -45.94 27.89 -25.31
#